data_AF-A0A6J6ISG0-F1
#
_entry.id   AF-A0A6J6ISG0-F1
#
_cell.length_a   1.000
_cell.length_b   1.000
_cell.length_c   1.000
_cell.angle_alpha   90.00
_cell.angle_beta   90.00
_cell.angle_gamma   90.00
#
_symmetry.space_group_name_H-M   'P 1'
#
loop_
_entity.id
_entity.type
_entity.pdbx_description
1 polymer ?
#
loop_
_entity_poly.entity_id
_entity_poly.type
_entity_poly.pdbx_seq_one_letter_code
_entity_poly.pdbx_strand_id
1 'polypeptide(L)'
;MFGFRRTIQTKGPDRFAVNLGEEERSVLRAVCEDVVAALDDDANPLLRRVFPVGHASDPEIEAQYRALVHSDLLRTRREILTRVGETAFDTELDRVTLDRWMIGINTVRLVLGTRLDVIENHMPEIDHDDPDLPAWALYEFLGWLLEIVIQALSDSAPTAGR
;
A
#
# COMPACT_ATOMS: atom_id res chain seq x y z
N MET A 1 -20.75 -4.52 16.10
CA MET A 1 -20.08 -3.49 15.28
C MET A 1 -18.71 -3.23 15.89
N PHE A 2 -17.71 -4.03 15.51
CA PHE A 2 -16.39 -4.06 16.14
C PHE A 2 -15.49 -2.92 15.60
N GLY A 3 -14.92 -2.13 16.50
CA GLY A 3 -13.53 -1.66 16.45
C GLY A 3 -13.01 -0.65 15.41
N PHE A 4 -13.67 -0.42 14.26
CA PHE A 4 -13.07 0.32 13.12
C PHE A 4 -12.45 1.70 13.45
N ARG A 5 -13.02 2.42 14.42
CA ARG A 5 -12.62 3.81 14.75
C ARG A 5 -11.37 3.96 15.62
N ARG A 6 -10.69 2.88 16.04
CA ARG A 6 -9.61 2.98 17.05
C ARG A 6 -8.22 2.59 16.57
N THR A 7 -8.07 1.99 15.39
CA THR A 7 -6.77 1.48 14.93
C THR A 7 -5.77 2.60 14.65
N ILE A 8 -6.16 3.68 13.97
CA ILE A 8 -5.33 4.88 13.81
C ILE A 8 -6.15 6.08 14.29
N GLN A 9 -5.59 6.84 15.23
CA GLN A 9 -6.28 7.97 15.86
C GLN A 9 -5.46 9.25 15.69
N THR A 10 -6.07 10.32 15.19
CA THR A 10 -5.44 11.65 15.23
C THR A 10 -5.24 12.11 16.69
N LYS A 11 -4.03 12.57 16.99
CA LYS A 11 -3.64 13.21 18.27
C LYS A 11 -3.40 14.72 18.10
N GLY A 12 -3.43 15.20 16.87
CA GLY A 12 -3.14 16.57 16.47
C GLY A 12 -3.08 16.66 14.93
N PRO A 13 -2.79 17.83 14.36
CA PRO A 13 -2.78 18.03 12.91
C PRO A 13 -1.79 17.10 12.18
N ASP A 14 -0.67 16.78 12.82
CA ASP A 14 0.41 16.00 12.20
C ASP A 14 0.83 14.76 13.02
N ARG A 15 0.00 14.30 13.97
CA ARG A 15 0.34 13.18 14.86
C ARG A 15 -0.76 12.15 14.95
N PHE A 16 -0.39 10.88 14.86
CA PHE A 16 -1.32 9.75 14.78
C PHE A 16 -0.88 8.62 15.70
N ALA A 17 -1.72 8.23 16.64
CA ALA A 17 -1.50 7.01 17.42
C ALA A 17 -1.91 5.78 16.59
N VAL A 18 -1.05 4.77 16.57
CA VAL A 18 -1.24 3.51 15.83
C VAL A 18 -1.43 2.38 16.82
N ASN A 19 -2.62 1.79 16.81
CA ASN A 19 -3.08 0.71 17.68
C ASN A 19 -3.29 -0.58 16.87
N LEU A 20 -2.24 -1.03 16.18
CA LEU A 20 -2.17 -2.35 15.55
C LEU A 20 -1.61 -3.41 16.52
N GLY A 21 -2.11 -4.64 16.43
CA GLY A 21 -1.58 -5.80 17.13
C GLY A 21 -0.22 -6.25 16.58
N GLU A 22 0.50 -7.06 17.34
CA GLU A 22 1.85 -7.50 16.96
C GLU A 22 1.89 -8.32 15.66
N GLU A 23 0.88 -9.17 15.45
CA GLU A 23 0.74 -9.97 14.23
C GLU A 23 0.51 -9.06 13.01
N GLU A 24 -0.40 -8.09 13.10
CA GLU A 24 -0.69 -7.12 12.03
C GLU A 24 0.54 -6.31 11.64
N ARG A 25 1.34 -5.88 12.64
CA ARG A 25 2.60 -5.15 12.43
C ARG A 25 3.66 -6.04 11.77
N SER A 26 3.75 -7.29 12.20
CA SER A 26 4.68 -8.27 11.64
C SER A 26 4.33 -8.58 10.18
N VAL A 27 3.04 -8.77 9.88
CA VAL A 27 2.54 -8.96 8.51
C VAL A 27 2.85 -7.73 7.66
N LEU A 28 2.54 -6.51 8.13
CA LEU A 28 2.80 -5.28 7.39
C LEU A 28 4.30 -5.13 7.06
N ARG A 29 5.19 -5.40 8.02
CA ARG A 29 6.64 -5.37 7.78
C ARG A 29 7.04 -6.43 6.74
N ALA A 30 6.64 -7.68 6.94
CA ALA A 30 7.02 -8.80 6.07
C ALA A 30 6.61 -8.56 4.63
N VAL A 31 5.37 -8.10 4.38
CA VAL A 31 4.91 -7.86 3.00
C VAL A 31 5.60 -6.66 2.36
N CYS A 32 6.04 -5.67 3.15
CA CYS A 32 6.87 -4.59 2.63
C CYS A 32 8.26 -5.11 2.22
N GLU A 33 8.86 -5.99 3.02
CA GLU A 33 10.14 -6.64 2.72
C GLU A 33 10.05 -7.53 1.46
N ASP A 34 8.99 -8.34 1.34
CA ASP A 34 8.74 -9.18 0.17
C ASP A 34 8.61 -8.34 -1.11
N VAL A 35 7.89 -7.22 -1.06
CA VAL A 35 7.76 -6.33 -2.22
C VAL A 35 9.07 -5.60 -2.50
N VAL A 36 9.83 -5.19 -1.49
CA VAL A 36 11.17 -4.61 -1.69
C VAL A 36 12.09 -5.58 -2.42
N ALA A 37 12.08 -6.86 -2.04
CA ALA A 37 12.84 -7.89 -2.76
C ALA A 37 12.32 -8.09 -4.19
N ALA A 38 11.00 -8.03 -4.40
CA ALA A 38 10.42 -8.09 -5.75
C ALA A 38 10.85 -6.93 -6.66
N LEU A 39 11.14 -5.75 -6.09
CA LEU A 39 11.67 -4.58 -6.81
C LEU A 39 13.14 -4.73 -7.25
N ASP A 40 13.83 -5.82 -6.89
CA ASP A 40 15.18 -6.11 -7.40
C ASP A 40 15.14 -6.75 -8.80
N ASP A 41 13.98 -7.24 -9.23
CA ASP A 41 13.73 -7.75 -10.58
C ASP A 41 12.77 -6.80 -11.34
N ASP A 42 13.35 -5.88 -12.11
CA ASP A 42 12.59 -4.91 -12.93
C ASP A 42 11.68 -5.59 -13.96
N ALA A 43 11.97 -6.84 -14.36
CA ALA A 43 11.15 -7.62 -15.29
C ALA A 43 10.01 -8.39 -14.61
N ASN A 44 9.88 -8.28 -13.29
CA ASN A 44 8.88 -9.00 -12.53
C ASN A 44 7.45 -8.61 -12.96
N PRO A 45 6.64 -9.55 -13.48
CA PRO A 45 5.31 -9.26 -14.00
C PRO A 45 4.34 -8.74 -12.92
N LEU A 46 4.61 -9.00 -11.64
CA LEU A 46 3.80 -8.52 -10.53
C LEU A 46 3.88 -7.00 -10.33
N LEU A 47 4.95 -6.37 -10.82
CA LEU A 47 5.15 -4.93 -10.69
C LEU A 47 4.40 -4.10 -11.75
N ARG A 48 3.74 -4.75 -12.72
CA ARG A 48 3.09 -4.09 -13.87
C ARG A 48 2.12 -2.98 -13.47
N ARG A 49 1.43 -3.11 -12.32
CA ARG A 49 0.44 -2.16 -11.82
C ARG A 49 1.01 -1.12 -10.84
N VAL A 50 2.27 -1.26 -10.43
CA VAL A 50 2.92 -0.35 -9.44
C VAL A 50 3.33 0.99 -10.07
N PHE A 51 3.63 0.97 -11.37
CA PHE A 51 4.07 2.15 -12.11
C PHE A 51 2.92 2.74 -12.94
N PRO A 52 2.77 4.07 -12.97
CA PRO A 52 1.76 4.72 -13.80
C PRO A 52 2.06 4.48 -15.29
N VAL A 53 1.00 4.29 -16.08
CA VAL A 53 1.07 4.35 -17.54
C VAL A 53 0.90 5.82 -17.93
N GLY A 54 1.96 6.46 -18.44
CA GLY A 54 1.97 7.89 -18.73
C GLY A 54 1.24 8.24 -20.03
N HIS A 55 1.36 7.38 -21.04
CA HIS A 55 0.79 7.62 -22.38
C HIS A 55 0.21 6.33 -22.98
N ALA A 56 -0.97 5.92 -22.50
CA ALA A 56 -1.62 4.68 -22.94
C ALA A 56 -1.97 4.64 -24.45
N SER A 57 -2.03 5.79 -25.13
CA SER A 57 -2.40 5.90 -26.54
C SER A 57 -1.21 5.88 -27.52
N ASP A 58 0.03 6.01 -27.02
CA ASP A 58 1.24 6.04 -27.85
C ASP A 58 2.34 5.16 -27.22
N PRO A 59 2.52 3.92 -27.71
CA PRO A 59 3.51 2.99 -27.18
C PRO A 59 4.96 3.48 -27.26
N GLU A 60 5.30 4.33 -28.24
CA GLU A 60 6.66 4.82 -28.43
C GLU A 60 6.98 5.91 -27.40
N ILE A 61 6.02 6.82 -27.17
CA ILE A 61 6.13 7.84 -26.11
C ILE A 61 6.11 7.20 -24.72
N GLU A 62 5.26 6.19 -24.49
CA GLU A 62 5.22 5.45 -23.22
C GLU A 62 6.56 4.76 -22.93
N ALA A 63 7.19 4.14 -23.94
CA ALA A 63 8.50 3.51 -23.78
C ALA A 63 9.59 4.53 -23.43
N GLN A 64 9.60 5.69 -24.09
CA GLN A 64 10.55 6.77 -23.79
C GLN A 64 10.32 7.37 -22.41
N TYR A 65 9.07 7.65 -22.05
CA TYR A 65 8.70 8.14 -20.71
C TYR A 65 9.16 7.16 -19.63
N ARG A 66 8.86 5.87 -19.80
CA ARG A 66 9.30 4.83 -18.87
C ARG A 66 10.81 4.80 -18.74
N ALA A 67 11.56 4.82 -19.84
CA ALA A 67 13.02 4.85 -19.79
C ALA A 67 13.58 6.04 -18.99
N LEU A 68 12.88 7.18 -18.98
CA LEU A 68 13.30 8.38 -18.26
C LEU A 68 12.99 8.34 -16.76
N VAL A 69 11.82 7.82 -16.35
CA VAL A 69 11.36 7.94 -14.95
C VAL A 69 11.43 6.64 -14.14
N HIS A 70 11.62 5.49 -14.79
CA HIS A 70 11.44 4.18 -14.14
C HIS A 70 12.39 3.94 -12.97
N SER A 71 13.67 4.27 -13.10
CA SER A 71 14.67 4.09 -12.05
C SER A 71 14.38 4.96 -10.81
N ASP A 72 13.95 6.20 -11.03
CA ASP A 72 13.57 7.10 -9.94
C ASP A 72 12.28 6.64 -9.24
N LEU A 73 11.32 6.12 -9.99
CA LEU A 73 10.10 5.52 -9.43
C LEU A 73 10.44 4.28 -8.61
N LEU A 74 11.27 3.36 -9.11
CA LEU A 74 11.74 2.19 -8.38
C LEU A 74 12.41 2.56 -7.06
N ARG A 75 13.37 3.50 -7.11
CA ARG A 75 14.04 4.02 -5.91
C ARG A 75 13.04 4.57 -4.91
N THR A 76 12.11 5.41 -5.37
CA THR A 76 11.07 6.01 -4.52
C THR A 76 10.18 4.94 -3.88
N ARG A 77 9.76 3.92 -4.64
CA ARG A 77 8.94 2.81 -4.11
C ARG A 77 9.69 2.02 -3.04
N ARG A 78 10.96 1.71 -3.28
CA ARG A 78 11.83 1.03 -2.31
C ARG A 78 11.95 1.85 -1.03
N GLU A 79 12.30 3.13 -1.13
CA GLU A 79 12.42 4.02 0.05
C GLU A 79 11.10 4.13 0.86
N ILE A 80 9.96 4.17 0.18
CA ILE A 80 8.65 4.19 0.83
C ILE A 80 8.41 2.89 1.59
N LEU A 81 8.54 1.73 0.92
CA LEU A 81 8.25 0.43 1.51
C LEU A 81 9.21 0.10 2.67
N THR A 82 10.51 0.40 2.51
CA THR A 82 11.49 0.27 3.59
C THR A 82 11.06 1.09 4.80
N ARG A 83 10.67 2.36 4.60
CA ARG A 83 10.22 3.22 5.70
C ARG A 83 8.98 2.69 6.39
N VAL A 84 8.02 2.13 5.66
CA VAL A 84 6.82 1.49 6.24
C VAL A 84 7.22 0.28 7.09
N GLY A 85 8.10 -0.59 6.59
CA GLY A 85 8.59 -1.74 7.35
C GLY A 85 9.38 -1.36 8.61
N GLU A 86 10.21 -0.31 8.54
CA GLU A 86 10.95 0.22 9.69
C GLU A 86 10.02 0.73 10.78
N THR A 87 8.98 1.47 10.40
CA THR A 87 8.05 2.13 11.32
C THR A 87 6.84 1.27 11.70
N ALA A 88 6.70 0.05 11.17
CA ALA A 88 5.58 -0.85 11.41
C ALA A 88 5.29 -1.09 12.90
N PHE A 89 6.29 -1.01 13.77
CA PHE A 89 6.16 -1.22 15.21
C PHE A 89 6.03 0.07 16.03
N ASP A 90 6.08 1.24 15.39
CA ASP A 90 5.91 2.51 16.07
C ASP A 90 4.45 2.66 16.56
N THR A 91 4.28 3.18 17.77
CA THR A 91 2.96 3.43 18.36
C THR A 91 2.42 4.82 18.03
N GLU A 92 3.26 5.68 17.47
CA GLU A 92 2.89 7.01 17.00
C GLU A 92 3.65 7.36 15.71
N LEU A 93 2.95 7.92 14.73
CA LEU A 93 3.50 8.37 13.46
C LEU A 93 3.23 9.86 13.25
N ASP A 94 4.14 10.52 12.54
CA ASP A 94 3.87 11.84 11.96
C ASP A 94 3.10 11.72 10.65
N ARG A 95 2.56 12.85 10.16
CA ARG A 95 1.82 12.90 8.90
C ARG A 95 2.62 12.39 7.70
N VAL A 96 3.89 12.79 7.59
CA VAL A 96 4.75 12.38 6.48
C VAL A 96 4.93 10.87 6.45
N THR A 97 5.11 10.24 7.60
CA THR A 97 5.26 8.78 7.70
C THR A 97 3.93 8.08 7.44
N LEU A 98 2.80 8.63 7.90
CA LEU A 98 1.49 8.07 7.61
C LEU A 98 1.10 8.20 6.12
N ASP A 99 1.48 9.29 5.45
CA ASP A 99 1.36 9.42 3.99
C ASP A 99 2.19 8.35 3.26
N ARG A 100 3.40 8.04 3.76
CA ARG A 100 4.20 6.93 3.22
C ARG A 100 3.54 5.57 3.45
N TRP A 101 2.89 5.36 4.60
CA TRP A 101 2.09 4.16 4.85
C TRP A 101 0.97 4.02 3.83
N MET A 102 0.21 5.08 3.55
CA MET A 102 -0.83 5.08 2.53
C MET A 102 -0.29 4.62 1.16
N ILE A 103 0.81 5.22 0.72
CA ILE A 103 1.41 4.92 -0.59
C ILE A 103 2.00 3.50 -0.60
N GLY A 104 2.68 3.10 0.47
CA GLY A 104 3.32 1.79 0.61
C GLY A 104 2.31 0.64 0.65
N ILE A 105 1.28 0.75 1.50
CA ILE A 105 0.20 -0.25 1.60
C ILE A 105 -0.51 -0.40 0.25
N ASN A 106 -0.82 0.71 -0.42
CA ASN A 106 -1.42 0.65 -1.75
C ASN A 106 -0.48 -0.01 -2.78
N THR A 107 0.84 0.25 -2.68
CA THR A 107 1.84 -0.40 -3.55
C THR A 107 1.82 -1.92 -3.37
N VAL A 108 1.86 -2.41 -2.12
CA VAL A 108 1.77 -3.85 -1.83
C VAL A 108 0.46 -4.42 -2.35
N ARG A 109 -0.65 -3.72 -2.16
CA ARG A 109 -1.98 -4.15 -2.65
C ARG A 109 -2.02 -4.28 -4.17
N LEU A 110 -1.37 -3.38 -4.92
CA LEU A 110 -1.29 -3.47 -6.38
C LEU A 110 -0.48 -4.68 -6.87
N VAL A 111 0.61 -5.02 -6.17
CA VAL A 111 1.41 -6.22 -6.45
C VAL A 111 0.59 -7.47 -6.16
N LEU A 112 -0.04 -7.54 -5.00
CA LEU A 112 -0.86 -8.67 -4.59
C LEU A 112 -2.09 -8.85 -5.47
N GLY A 113 -2.76 -7.76 -5.84
CA GLY A 113 -3.88 -7.78 -6.77
C GLY A 113 -3.47 -8.17 -8.19
N THR A 114 -2.21 -7.96 -8.60
CA THR A 114 -1.68 -8.51 -9.85
C THR A 114 -1.48 -10.01 -9.76
N ARG A 115 -0.94 -10.51 -8.64
CA ARG A 115 -0.75 -11.94 -8.40
C ARG A 115 -2.09 -12.69 -8.38
N LEU A 116 -3.09 -12.14 -7.70
CA LEU A 116 -4.43 -12.69 -7.56
C LEU A 116 -5.32 -12.47 -8.80
N ASP A 117 -4.78 -11.81 -9.84
CA ASP A 117 -5.51 -11.36 -11.03
C ASP A 117 -6.85 -10.65 -10.70
N VAL A 118 -6.83 -9.79 -9.68
CA VAL A 118 -8.01 -9.00 -9.28
C VAL A 118 -8.41 -8.09 -10.43
N ILE A 119 -9.68 -8.17 -10.83
CA ILE A 119 -10.32 -7.31 -11.83
C ILE A 119 -11.27 -6.36 -11.08
N GLU A 120 -11.30 -5.09 -11.47
CA GLU A 120 -12.28 -4.14 -10.91
C GLU A 120 -13.71 -4.68 -11.10
N ASN A 121 -14.50 -4.65 -10.02
CA ASN A 121 -15.91 -5.05 -9.96
C ASN A 121 -16.22 -6.56 -9.99
N HIS A 122 -15.23 -7.44 -9.79
CA HIS A 122 -15.49 -8.87 -9.65
C HIS A 122 -14.63 -9.49 -8.53
N MET A 123 -15.24 -9.69 -7.35
CA MET A 123 -14.65 -10.56 -6.34
C MET A 123 -15.08 -11.99 -6.64
N PRO A 124 -14.16 -12.94 -6.88
CA PRO A 124 -14.54 -14.33 -7.09
C PRO A 124 -15.20 -14.88 -5.82
N GLU A 125 -16.11 -15.84 -5.98
CA GLU A 125 -16.49 -16.70 -4.85
C GLU A 125 -15.28 -17.55 -4.48
N ILE A 126 -14.63 -17.22 -3.36
CA ILE A 126 -13.42 -17.91 -2.91
C ILE A 126 -13.85 -19.16 -2.13
N ASP A 127 -13.42 -20.32 -2.60
CA ASP A 127 -13.65 -21.58 -1.91
C ASP A 127 -12.75 -21.70 -0.66
N HIS A 128 -13.22 -22.39 0.37
CA HIS A 128 -12.49 -22.63 1.61
C HIS A 128 -11.21 -23.47 1.43
N ASP A 129 -11.07 -24.14 0.29
CA ASP A 129 -9.89 -24.92 -0.09
C ASP A 129 -9.03 -24.21 -1.16
N ASP A 130 -9.33 -22.95 -1.50
CA ASP A 130 -8.55 -22.19 -2.48
C ASP A 130 -7.10 -21.96 -1.96
N PRO A 131 -6.07 -22.37 -2.72
CA PRO A 131 -4.67 -22.27 -2.29
C PRO A 131 -4.20 -20.83 -2.07
N ASP A 132 -4.87 -19.84 -2.68
CA ASP A 132 -4.58 -18.42 -2.53
C ASP A 132 -5.41 -17.73 -1.43
N LEU A 133 -6.20 -18.47 -0.63
CA LEU A 133 -6.91 -17.92 0.54
C LEU A 133 -6.06 -17.02 1.43
N PRO A 134 -4.80 -17.37 1.79
CA PRO A 134 -3.96 -16.49 2.58
C PRO A 134 -3.65 -15.16 1.88
N ALA A 135 -3.45 -15.20 0.56
CA ALA A 135 -3.21 -14.02 -0.25
C ALA A 135 -4.47 -13.15 -0.36
N TRP A 136 -5.66 -13.74 -0.48
CA TRP A 136 -6.92 -13.02 -0.43
C TRP A 136 -7.16 -12.36 0.93
N ALA A 137 -6.95 -13.09 2.03
CA ALA A 137 -7.08 -12.54 3.38
C ALA A 137 -6.12 -11.36 3.61
N LEU A 138 -4.88 -11.48 3.13
CA LEU A 138 -3.91 -10.41 3.16
C LEU A 138 -4.36 -9.20 2.33
N TYR A 139 -4.90 -9.41 1.12
CA TYR A 139 -5.39 -8.35 0.25
C TYR A 139 -6.53 -7.56 0.89
N GLU A 140 -7.46 -8.25 1.55
CA GLU A 140 -8.56 -7.64 2.31
C GLU A 140 -8.04 -6.88 3.53
N PHE A 141 -7.13 -7.47 4.32
CA PHE A 141 -6.49 -6.80 5.46
C PHE A 141 -5.81 -5.49 5.05
N LEU A 142 -5.01 -5.51 3.97
CA LEU A 142 -4.33 -4.32 3.47
C LEU A 142 -5.32 -3.29 2.93
N GLY A 143 -6.41 -3.72 2.30
CA GLY A 143 -7.50 -2.83 1.86
C GLY A 143 -8.14 -2.10 3.04
N TRP A 144 -8.51 -2.84 4.08
CA TRP A 144 -9.05 -2.28 5.32
C TRP A 144 -8.07 -1.31 6.00
N LEU A 145 -6.79 -1.68 6.09
CA LEU A 145 -5.78 -0.83 6.71
C LEU A 145 -5.58 0.47 5.93
N LEU A 146 -5.57 0.39 4.60
CA LEU A 146 -5.46 1.55 3.72
C LEU A 146 -6.63 2.53 3.92
N GLU A 147 -7.87 2.01 4.02
CA GLU A 147 -9.05 2.83 4.30
C GLU A 147 -8.90 3.62 5.60
N ILE A 148 -8.43 2.95 6.66
CA ILE A 148 -8.19 3.60 7.97
C ILE A 148 -7.12 4.70 7.88
N VAL A 149 -6.02 4.43 7.17
CA VAL A 149 -4.96 5.42 6.97
C VAL A 149 -5.49 6.65 6.23
N ILE A 150 -6.24 6.45 5.14
CA ILE A 150 -6.85 7.53 4.36
C ILE A 150 -7.83 8.33 5.22
N GLN A 151 -8.67 7.66 6.01
CA GLN A 151 -9.62 8.32 6.90
C GLN A 151 -8.90 9.19 7.93
N ALA A 152 -7.86 8.66 8.59
CA ALA A 152 -7.09 9.41 9.57
C ALA A 152 -6.42 10.66 8.95
N LEU A 153 -5.81 10.50 7.77
CA LEU A 153 -5.19 11.60 7.03
C LEU A 153 -6.22 12.66 6.61
N SER A 154 -7.43 12.25 6.23
CA SER A 154 -8.53 13.14 5.84
C SER A 154 -9.10 13.90 7.03
N ASP A 155 -9.26 13.23 8.18
CA ASP A 155 -9.77 13.84 9.42
C ASP A 155 -8.77 14.85 10.02
N SER A 156 -7.47 14.67 9.76
CA SER A 156 -6.41 15.60 10.18
C SER A 156 -6.27 16.83 9.27
N ALA A 157 -6.83 16.78 8.06
CA ALA A 157 -6.72 17.89 7.13
C ALA A 157 -7.41 19.12 7.73
N PRO A 158 -6.79 20.31 7.70
CA PRO A 158 -7.45 21.51 8.19
C PRO A 158 -8.75 21.69 7.41
N THR A 159 -9.87 21.80 8.12
CA THR A 159 -11.17 22.11 7.54
C THR A 159 -10.99 23.38 6.71
N ALA A 160 -10.98 23.26 5.39
CA ALA A 160 -11.02 24.42 4.51
C ALA A 160 -12.25 25.22 4.93
N GLY A 161 -12.02 26.41 5.51
CA GLY A 161 -13.05 27.21 6.16
C GLY A 161 -14.27 27.37 5.25
N ARG A 162 -15.44 27.03 5.79
CA ARG A 162 -16.71 27.57 5.35
C ARG A 162 -16.97 28.89 6.06
#